data_AF-A0AAE1TAC3-F1
#
_entry.id   AF-A0AAE1TAC3-F1
#
_cell.length_a   1.000
_cell.length_b   1.000
_cell.length_c   1.000
_cell.angle_alpha   90.00
_cell.angle_beta   90.00
_cell.angle_gamma   90.00
#
_symmetry.space_group_name_H-M   'P 1'
#
loop_
_entity.id
_entity.type
_entity.pdbx_description
1 polymer ?
#
loop_
_entity_poly.entity_id
_entity_poly.type
_entity_poly.pdbx_seq_one_letter_code
_entity_poly.pdbx_strand_id
1 'polypeptide(L)'
;MHEPIFLTIVYGANEVSARRELWQGLTELAVSVNLPWLVGGDFNAVLDMSEVSGASGDIRVAMHEFNDCIIQTGLISLPMQGERFSWHNCSTDGRSLWKRLDRMFVNDAWLERWPNLFYTCLKPRTSDHSPLVLKGDSRDVQVSMFSLKLVFRQQRRKKGDLAMNVKLAAGFLEIAQKLLQADRHNSLLLQLENCCRLVYLKATQLEHVMLRQRAKLQWLKGGDQCSKVFFRRVATRRANKRLFQISDSDGLVQTDPTIINSVFVTYFQDLLGGDRTERVLDLHYLRPWARHILTEEEAYALIRPVTVDDVKKSYV
;
A
#
# COMPACT_ATOMS: atom_id res chain seq x y z
N MET A 1 28.88 3.75 -18.97
CA MET A 1 28.80 2.27 -18.99
C MET A 1 27.34 1.91 -19.18
N HIS A 2 27.02 1.15 -20.23
CA HIS A 2 25.68 0.61 -20.42
C HIS A 2 25.53 -0.63 -19.54
N GLU A 3 24.49 -0.65 -18.71
CA GLU A 3 24.21 -1.75 -17.79
C GLU A 3 23.17 -2.67 -18.46
N PRO A 4 23.43 -3.98 -18.56
CA PRO A 4 22.50 -4.89 -19.21
C PRO A 4 21.24 -5.08 -18.36
N ILE A 5 20.09 -5.14 -19.02
CA ILE A 5 18.79 -5.45 -18.41
C ILE A 5 18.18 -6.68 -19.10
N PHE A 6 17.34 -7.41 -18.38
CA PHE A 6 16.45 -8.40 -18.99
C PHE A 6 15.06 -7.80 -19.18
N LEU A 7 14.50 -8.00 -20.37
CA LEU A 7 13.15 -7.65 -20.72
C LEU A 7 12.41 -8.90 -21.19
N THR A 8 11.31 -9.22 -20.52
CA THR A 8 10.40 -10.29 -20.93
C THR A 8 9.07 -9.69 -21.33
N ILE A 9 8.67 -9.90 -22.57
CA ILE A 9 7.35 -9.49 -23.08
C ILE A 9 6.41 -10.69 -22.99
N VAL A 10 5.27 -10.48 -22.34
CA VAL A 10 4.31 -11.55 -22.04
C VAL A 10 3.04 -11.40 -22.87
N TYR A 11 2.55 -12.53 -23.37
CA TYR A 11 1.20 -12.68 -23.90
C TYR A 11 0.62 -13.99 -23.36
N GLY A 12 -0.26 -13.88 -22.36
CA GLY A 12 -0.93 -15.01 -21.73
C GLY A 12 -2.09 -15.51 -22.58
N ALA A 13 -2.28 -16.83 -22.65
CA ALA A 13 -3.45 -17.40 -23.32
C ALA A 13 -4.78 -16.97 -22.66
N ASN A 14 -5.87 -16.96 -23.44
CA ASN A 14 -7.20 -16.69 -22.90
C ASN A 14 -7.70 -17.82 -21.98
N GLU A 15 -7.32 -19.06 -22.31
CA GLU A 15 -7.70 -20.25 -21.53
C GLU A 15 -6.83 -20.40 -20.27
N VAL A 16 -7.48 -20.69 -19.14
CA VAL A 16 -6.80 -20.82 -17.84
C VAL A 16 -5.74 -21.92 -17.85
N SER A 17 -6.06 -23.08 -18.42
CA SER A 17 -5.19 -24.25 -18.53
C SER A 17 -3.91 -23.93 -19.33
N ALA A 18 -4.06 -23.33 -20.51
CA ALA A 18 -2.97 -22.99 -21.42
C ALA A 18 -2.02 -21.93 -20.82
N ARG A 19 -2.50 -21.05 -19.95
CA ARG A 19 -1.64 -20.07 -19.26
C ARG A 19 -0.66 -20.67 -18.26
N ARG A 20 -0.90 -21.87 -17.77
CA ARG A 20 -0.03 -22.47 -16.74
C ARG A 20 1.40 -22.68 -17.24
N GLU A 21 1.57 -22.92 -18.53
CA GLU A 21 2.89 -23.00 -19.16
C GLU A 21 3.66 -21.67 -19.07
N LEU A 22 2.98 -20.54 -19.28
CA LEU A 22 3.57 -19.22 -19.07
C LEU A 22 3.99 -19.00 -17.61
N TRP A 23 3.15 -19.42 -16.65
CA TRP A 23 3.49 -19.31 -15.22
C TRP A 23 4.73 -20.11 -14.84
N GLN A 24 4.80 -21.33 -15.34
CA GLN A 24 5.96 -22.19 -15.14
C GLN A 24 7.22 -21.56 -15.76
N GLY A 25 7.16 -21.10 -17.01
CA GLY A 25 8.29 -20.47 -17.70
C GLY A 25 8.78 -19.20 -16.99
N LEU A 26 7.87 -18.37 -16.47
CA LEU A 26 8.27 -17.20 -15.67
C LEU A 26 8.97 -17.59 -14.37
N THR A 27 8.48 -18.63 -13.67
CA THR A 27 9.12 -19.12 -12.44
C THR A 27 10.50 -19.70 -12.72
N GLU A 28 10.67 -20.44 -13.81
CA GLU A 28 11.97 -20.98 -14.24
C GLU A 28 12.96 -19.85 -14.61
N LEU A 29 12.50 -18.86 -15.36
CA LEU A 29 13.31 -17.68 -15.69
C LEU A 29 13.75 -16.93 -14.43
N ALA A 30 12.85 -16.75 -13.46
CA ALA A 30 13.15 -16.04 -12.22
C ALA A 30 14.29 -16.67 -11.40
N VAL A 31 14.55 -17.97 -11.54
CA VAL A 31 15.69 -18.65 -10.88
C VAL A 31 17.02 -18.30 -11.55
N SER A 32 17.02 -18.03 -12.85
CA SER A 32 18.23 -17.78 -13.64
C SER A 32 18.60 -16.29 -13.78
N VAL A 33 17.62 -15.38 -13.64
CA VAL A 33 17.82 -13.95 -13.89
C VAL A 33 18.37 -13.24 -12.65
N ASN A 34 19.66 -12.87 -12.70
CA ASN A 34 20.36 -12.12 -11.64
C ASN A 34 20.58 -10.63 -11.95
N LEU A 35 20.11 -10.14 -13.09
CA LEU A 35 20.20 -8.74 -13.49
C LEU A 35 18.85 -8.02 -13.25
N PRO A 36 18.80 -6.67 -13.33
CA PRO A 36 17.54 -5.95 -13.38
C PRO A 36 16.61 -6.53 -14.45
N TRP A 37 15.43 -6.98 -14.01
CA TRP A 37 14.46 -7.67 -14.86
C TRP A 37 13.14 -6.91 -14.88
N LEU A 38 12.64 -6.63 -16.08
CA LEU A 38 11.29 -6.14 -16.32
C LEU A 38 10.49 -7.19 -17.09
N VAL A 39 9.30 -7.49 -16.58
CA VAL A 39 8.33 -8.38 -17.22
C VAL A 39 7.07 -7.58 -17.49
N GLY A 40 6.62 -7.50 -18.73
CA GLY A 40 5.41 -6.75 -19.04
C GLY A 40 4.67 -7.22 -20.28
N GLY A 41 3.36 -6.96 -20.31
CA GLY A 41 2.49 -7.35 -21.40
C GLY A 41 1.10 -7.74 -20.91
N ASP A 42 0.39 -8.48 -21.75
CA ASP A 42 -0.95 -8.98 -21.47
C ASP A 42 -0.86 -10.33 -20.76
N PHE A 43 -1.29 -10.39 -19.50
CA PHE A 43 -1.29 -11.62 -18.70
C PHE A 43 -2.61 -12.40 -18.83
N ASN A 44 -3.63 -11.79 -19.43
CA ASN A 44 -5.02 -12.24 -19.45
C ASN A 44 -5.65 -12.52 -18.06
N ALA A 45 -4.97 -12.19 -16.97
CA ALA A 45 -5.38 -12.46 -15.60
C ALA A 45 -5.35 -11.19 -14.73
N VAL A 46 -6.29 -11.10 -13.78
CA VAL A 46 -6.36 -10.01 -12.80
C VAL A 46 -5.72 -10.43 -11.49
N LEU A 47 -5.24 -9.48 -10.67
CA LEU A 47 -4.68 -9.75 -9.35
C LEU A 47 -5.75 -9.68 -8.24
N ASP A 48 -6.79 -8.86 -8.45
CA ASP A 48 -7.83 -8.62 -7.46
C ASP A 48 -9.20 -8.41 -8.13
N MET A 49 -10.28 -8.75 -7.43
CA MET A 49 -11.65 -8.58 -7.95
C MET A 49 -12.02 -7.12 -8.23
N SER A 50 -11.37 -6.15 -7.57
CA SER A 50 -11.53 -4.71 -7.85
C SER A 50 -11.02 -4.29 -9.23
N GLU A 51 -10.30 -5.17 -9.92
CA GLU A 51 -9.75 -4.94 -11.26
C GLU A 51 -10.66 -5.47 -12.37
N VAL A 52 -11.90 -5.80 -12.01
CA VAL A 52 -12.97 -6.20 -12.91
C VAL A 52 -14.19 -5.30 -12.68
N SER A 53 -14.81 -4.85 -13.76
CA SER A 53 -16.11 -4.17 -13.72
C SER A 53 -17.05 -4.79 -14.73
N GLY A 54 -18.26 -5.12 -14.30
CA GLY A 54 -19.24 -5.88 -15.08
C GLY A 54 -19.36 -7.35 -14.66
N ALA A 55 -20.28 -8.06 -15.28
CA ALA A 55 -20.54 -9.46 -14.98
C ALA A 55 -19.47 -10.37 -15.64
N SER A 56 -18.43 -10.70 -14.88
CA SER A 56 -17.47 -11.74 -15.26
C SER A 56 -17.93 -13.10 -14.73
N GLY A 57 -17.58 -14.18 -15.44
CA GLY A 57 -17.63 -15.54 -14.88
C GLY A 57 -16.69 -15.72 -13.68
N ASP A 58 -16.64 -16.94 -13.13
CA ASP A 58 -15.73 -17.24 -12.01
C ASP A 58 -14.26 -17.22 -12.47
N ILE A 59 -13.52 -16.23 -12.00
CA ILE A 59 -12.10 -16.02 -12.32
C ILE A 59 -11.19 -16.30 -11.12
N ARG A 60 -11.71 -16.79 -9.99
CA ARG A 60 -10.94 -16.92 -8.74
C ARG A 60 -9.75 -17.86 -8.86
N VAL A 61 -9.93 -18.97 -9.59
CA VAL A 61 -8.85 -19.94 -9.84
C VAL A 61 -7.73 -19.28 -10.65
N ALA A 62 -8.07 -18.64 -11.77
CA ALA A 62 -7.10 -17.94 -12.61
C ALA A 62 -6.37 -16.81 -11.85
N MET A 63 -7.09 -16.06 -11.03
CA MET A 63 -6.54 -15.00 -10.18
C MET A 63 -5.59 -15.57 -9.12
N HIS A 64 -5.94 -16.69 -8.49
CA HIS A 64 -5.10 -17.36 -7.51
C HIS A 64 -3.79 -17.87 -8.13
N GLU A 65 -3.89 -18.60 -9.25
CA GLU A 65 -2.72 -19.11 -9.98
C GLU A 65 -1.78 -17.99 -10.42
N PHE A 66 -2.34 -16.86 -10.88
CA PHE A 66 -1.53 -15.70 -11.25
C PHE A 66 -0.83 -15.07 -10.04
N ASN A 67 -1.55 -14.87 -8.92
CA ASN A 67 -0.94 -14.35 -7.69
C ASN A 67 0.18 -15.28 -7.17
N ASP A 68 -0.01 -16.60 -7.23
CA ASP A 68 1.01 -17.57 -6.85
C ASP A 68 2.26 -17.45 -7.73
N CYS A 69 2.10 -17.32 -9.05
CA CYS A 69 3.22 -17.11 -9.97
C CYS A 69 3.99 -15.83 -9.62
N ILE A 70 3.31 -14.71 -9.36
CA ILE A 70 3.97 -13.46 -8.96
C ILE A 70 4.74 -13.61 -7.63
N ILE A 71 4.18 -14.36 -6.67
CA ILE A 71 4.85 -14.64 -5.39
C ILE A 71 6.11 -15.50 -5.61
N GLN A 72 6.00 -16.56 -6.41
CA GLN A 72 7.09 -17.51 -6.70
C GLN A 72 8.24 -16.85 -7.46
N THR A 73 7.92 -16.15 -8.55
CA THR A 73 8.90 -15.37 -9.34
C THR A 73 9.52 -14.25 -8.52
N GLY A 74 8.76 -13.73 -7.53
CA GLY A 74 9.21 -12.64 -6.71
C GLY A 74 9.20 -11.29 -7.39
N LEU A 75 8.41 -11.18 -8.44
CA LEU A 75 8.15 -9.97 -9.17
C LEU A 75 7.34 -8.99 -8.33
N ILE A 76 7.64 -7.70 -8.50
CA ILE A 76 6.99 -6.59 -7.84
C ILE A 76 6.24 -5.78 -8.89
N SER A 77 4.92 -5.66 -8.70
CA SER A 77 4.08 -4.88 -9.61
C SER A 77 4.46 -3.41 -9.55
N LEU A 78 4.71 -2.81 -10.73
CA LEU A 78 4.93 -1.38 -10.83
C LEU A 78 3.61 -0.61 -10.62
N PRO A 79 3.67 0.62 -10.08
CA PRO A 79 2.49 1.49 -10.01
C PRO A 79 1.97 1.81 -11.41
N MET A 80 0.65 1.72 -11.59
CA MET A 80 -0.03 2.11 -12.83
C MET A 80 -0.78 3.43 -12.63
N GLN A 81 -0.72 4.28 -13.64
CA GLN A 81 -1.49 5.53 -13.77
C GLN A 81 -2.31 5.52 -15.06
N GLY A 82 -3.18 6.52 -15.21
CA GLY A 82 -4.05 6.65 -16.39
C GLY A 82 -5.30 5.77 -16.25
N GLU A 83 -5.67 5.10 -17.33
CA GLU A 83 -6.89 4.29 -17.39
C GLU A 83 -6.86 3.14 -16.36
N ARG A 84 -7.98 2.97 -15.63
CA ARG A 84 -8.08 1.97 -14.56
C ARG A 84 -8.08 0.54 -15.09
N PHE A 85 -8.70 0.34 -16.24
CA PHE A 85 -8.81 -0.94 -16.93
C PHE A 85 -7.99 -0.86 -18.21
N SER A 86 -7.36 -1.98 -18.57
CA SER A 86 -6.54 -2.04 -19.78
C SER A 86 -7.29 -2.69 -20.95
N TRP A 87 -8.36 -3.44 -20.66
CA TRP A 87 -9.15 -4.15 -21.65
C TRP A 87 -10.66 -3.91 -21.47
N HIS A 88 -11.39 -3.86 -22.58
CA HIS A 88 -12.84 -3.81 -22.61
C HIS A 88 -13.41 -4.71 -23.69
N ASN A 89 -14.52 -5.40 -23.43
CA ASN A 89 -15.13 -6.31 -24.41
C ASN A 89 -15.89 -5.62 -25.56
N CYS A 90 -15.73 -4.31 -25.73
CA CYS A 90 -16.48 -3.47 -26.67
C CYS A 90 -18.02 -3.56 -26.58
N SER A 91 -18.59 -4.16 -25.53
CA SER A 91 -20.04 -4.27 -25.39
C SER A 91 -20.65 -2.99 -24.81
N THR A 92 -21.74 -2.54 -25.44
CA THR A 92 -22.50 -1.33 -25.06
C THR A 92 -23.75 -1.65 -24.24
N ASP A 93 -24.01 -2.91 -23.96
CA ASP A 93 -25.19 -3.40 -23.24
C ASP A 93 -24.86 -3.82 -21.79
N GLY A 94 -25.80 -4.47 -21.10
CA GLY A 94 -25.59 -5.01 -19.75
C GLY A 94 -24.50 -6.08 -19.62
N ARG A 95 -23.86 -6.49 -20.73
CA ARG A 95 -22.71 -7.41 -20.77
C ARG A 95 -21.38 -6.66 -20.84
N SER A 96 -21.38 -5.33 -20.70
CA SER A 96 -20.15 -4.53 -20.65
C SER A 96 -19.21 -5.07 -19.58
N LEU A 97 -17.98 -5.41 -20.00
CA LEU A 97 -16.99 -6.04 -19.16
C LEU A 97 -15.63 -5.36 -19.36
N TRP A 98 -15.06 -4.89 -18.25
CA TRP A 98 -13.80 -4.19 -18.19
C TRP A 98 -12.85 -4.95 -17.28
N LYS A 99 -11.59 -5.12 -17.71
CA LYS A 99 -10.57 -5.83 -16.95
C LYS A 99 -9.23 -5.13 -17.03
N ARG A 100 -8.40 -5.31 -15.99
CA ARG A 100 -6.99 -4.91 -16.02
C ARG A 100 -6.11 -6.14 -16.22
N LEU A 101 -5.81 -6.43 -17.48
CA LEU A 101 -5.08 -7.60 -17.94
C LEU A 101 -3.59 -7.31 -18.19
N ASP A 102 -3.28 -6.06 -18.56
CA ASP A 102 -1.95 -5.62 -18.95
C ASP A 102 -1.18 -5.04 -17.76
N ARG A 103 0.05 -5.52 -17.54
CA ARG A 103 0.89 -5.11 -16.41
C ARG A 103 2.36 -5.03 -16.74
N MET A 104 3.09 -4.31 -15.89
CA MET A 104 4.54 -4.36 -15.82
C MET A 104 4.97 -4.68 -14.39
N PHE A 105 5.91 -5.60 -14.27
CA PHE A 105 6.52 -6.05 -13.03
C PHE A 105 8.03 -5.94 -13.14
N VAL A 106 8.68 -5.81 -11.99
CA VAL A 106 10.15 -5.75 -11.90
C VAL A 106 10.66 -6.62 -10.76
N ASN A 107 11.91 -7.06 -10.82
CA ASN A 107 12.55 -7.75 -9.70
C ASN A 107 13.20 -6.77 -8.70
N ASP A 108 13.69 -7.32 -7.58
CA ASP A 108 14.35 -6.56 -6.51
C ASP A 108 15.58 -5.78 -7.05
N ALA A 109 16.39 -6.40 -7.93
CA ALA A 109 17.57 -5.76 -8.54
C ALA A 109 17.23 -4.50 -9.35
N TRP A 110 16.11 -4.51 -10.08
CA TRP A 110 15.65 -3.33 -10.80
C TRP A 110 15.25 -2.20 -9.84
N LEU A 111 14.50 -2.51 -8.78
CA LEU A 111 14.05 -1.49 -7.83
C LEU A 111 15.19 -0.86 -7.03
N GLU A 112 16.24 -1.63 -6.73
CA GLU A 112 17.45 -1.09 -6.10
C GLU A 112 18.13 -0.06 -6.99
N ARG A 113 18.11 -0.29 -8.30
CA ARG A 113 18.77 0.59 -9.28
C ARG A 113 17.92 1.79 -9.68
N TRP A 114 16.64 1.53 -9.96
CA TRP A 114 15.69 2.48 -10.52
C TRP A 114 14.37 2.44 -9.74
N PRO A 115 14.32 3.03 -8.54
CA PRO A 115 13.18 2.92 -7.65
C PRO A 115 11.96 3.73 -8.09
N ASN A 116 12.13 4.65 -9.05
CA ASN A 116 11.13 5.66 -9.41
C ASN A 116 10.30 5.29 -10.65
N LEU A 117 10.32 4.02 -11.09
CA LEU A 117 9.51 3.59 -12.21
C LEU A 117 8.03 3.49 -11.88
N PHE A 118 7.22 3.84 -12.87
CA PHE A 118 5.80 3.59 -12.95
C PHE A 118 5.42 3.43 -14.42
N TYR A 119 4.19 3.04 -14.72
CA TYR A 119 3.71 3.03 -16.10
C TYR A 119 2.35 3.68 -16.21
N THR A 120 2.08 4.27 -17.36
CA THR A 120 0.78 4.88 -17.70
C THR A 120 0.02 3.97 -18.65
N CYS A 121 -1.21 3.60 -18.30
CA CYS A 121 -2.20 3.03 -19.19
C CYS A 121 -2.86 4.18 -19.97
N LEU A 122 -2.63 4.25 -21.28
CA LEU A 122 -3.15 5.31 -22.13
C LEU A 122 -4.58 5.03 -22.56
N LYS A 123 -5.31 6.05 -23.01
CA LYS A 123 -6.62 5.85 -23.63
C LYS A 123 -6.51 4.92 -24.85
N PRO A 124 -7.43 3.94 -24.99
CA PRO A 124 -7.47 3.10 -26.17
C PRO A 124 -7.75 3.96 -27.41
N ARG A 125 -7.15 3.59 -28.55
CA ARG A 125 -7.37 4.26 -29.84
C ARG A 125 -8.04 3.35 -30.86
N THR A 126 -7.43 2.18 -31.10
CA THR A 126 -7.82 1.28 -32.20
C THR A 126 -7.94 -0.18 -31.76
N SER A 127 -7.71 -0.48 -30.49
CA SER A 127 -7.79 -1.83 -29.90
C SER A 127 -8.69 -1.78 -28.68
N ASP A 128 -9.28 -2.94 -28.39
CA ASP A 128 -9.90 -3.29 -27.12
C ASP A 128 -8.91 -3.24 -25.93
N HIS A 129 -7.60 -3.22 -26.20
CA HIS A 129 -6.55 -2.96 -25.24
C HIS A 129 -6.04 -1.51 -25.25
N SER A 130 -5.62 -1.06 -24.08
CA SER A 130 -5.03 0.24 -23.82
C SER A 130 -3.50 0.14 -23.80
N PRO A 131 -2.76 0.95 -24.59
CA PRO A 131 -1.30 0.91 -24.62
C PRO A 131 -0.68 1.26 -23.25
N LEU A 132 0.38 0.53 -22.88
CA LEU A 132 1.15 0.81 -21.67
C LEU A 132 2.46 1.55 -22.00
N VAL A 133 2.76 2.63 -21.28
CA VAL A 133 4.01 3.39 -21.43
C VAL A 133 4.75 3.42 -20.11
N LEU A 134 5.96 2.86 -20.11
CA LEU A 134 6.89 2.93 -18.98
C LEU A 134 7.42 4.35 -18.81
N LYS A 135 7.42 4.86 -17.58
CA LYS A 135 7.87 6.21 -17.22
C LYS A 135 8.67 6.19 -15.92
N GLY A 136 9.43 7.26 -15.72
CA GLY A 136 10.18 7.49 -14.48
C GLY A 136 11.69 7.41 -14.67
N ASP A 137 12.38 7.62 -13.56
CA ASP A 137 13.84 7.64 -13.40
C ASP A 137 14.64 8.63 -14.27
N SER A 138 13.96 9.63 -14.83
CA SER A 138 14.57 10.94 -15.05
C SER A 138 15.21 11.39 -13.73
N ARG A 139 16.42 11.97 -13.77
CA ARG A 139 17.13 12.50 -12.58
C ARG A 139 16.44 13.74 -11.97
N ASP A 140 15.13 13.74 -11.90
CA ASP A 140 14.34 14.86 -11.40
C ASP A 140 14.16 14.73 -9.90
N VAL A 141 14.90 15.62 -9.23
CA VAL A 141 14.73 16.18 -7.89
C VAL A 141 14.12 15.21 -6.89
N GLN A 142 14.96 14.70 -5.97
CA GLN A 142 14.48 14.24 -4.67
C GLN A 142 13.72 15.39 -4.01
N VAL A 143 12.41 15.37 -4.18
CA VAL A 143 11.49 16.27 -3.51
C VAL A 143 11.56 15.92 -2.03
N SER A 144 12.29 16.74 -1.28
CA SER A 144 12.43 16.55 0.14
C SER A 144 11.26 17.21 0.86
N MET A 145 10.50 16.41 1.61
CA MET A 145 9.52 16.86 2.61
C MET A 145 10.20 17.56 3.82
N PHE A 146 11.20 18.43 3.60
CA PHE A 146 11.95 19.09 4.68
C PHE A 146 11.05 19.81 5.67
N SER A 147 9.96 20.42 5.19
CA SER A 147 8.98 21.15 6.00
C SER A 147 8.22 20.25 6.98
N LEU A 148 7.91 19.00 6.59
CA LEU A 148 7.24 18.01 7.45
C LEU A 148 8.24 17.18 8.27
N LYS A 149 9.54 17.19 7.93
CA LYS A 149 10.57 16.47 8.70
C LYS A 149 10.59 16.93 10.15
N LEU A 150 10.40 18.21 10.46
CA LEU A 150 10.39 18.71 11.83
C LEU A 150 9.24 18.11 12.66
N VAL A 151 8.03 18.05 12.10
CA VAL A 151 6.84 17.43 12.73
C VAL A 151 7.06 15.93 12.95
N PHE A 152 7.52 15.21 11.93
CA PHE A 152 7.83 13.77 12.06
C PHE A 152 9.05 13.49 12.95
N ARG A 153 9.98 14.44 13.10
CA ARG A 153 11.17 14.32 13.97
C ARG A 153 10.80 14.56 15.43
N GLN A 154 9.88 15.48 15.74
CA GLN A 154 9.29 15.61 17.07
C GLN A 154 8.51 14.34 17.47
N GLN A 155 7.73 13.77 16.56
CA GLN A 155 7.02 12.50 16.80
C GLN A 155 8.00 11.31 16.99
N ARG A 156 9.08 11.23 16.20
CA ARG A 156 10.13 10.21 16.36
C ARG A 156 10.95 10.39 17.64
N ARG A 157 11.25 11.62 18.05
CA ARG A 157 11.98 11.92 19.30
C ARG A 157 11.28 11.37 20.54
N LYS A 158 9.95 11.25 20.55
CA LYS A 158 9.20 10.65 21.66
C LYS A 158 9.27 9.11 21.74
N LYS A 159 9.67 8.42 20.65
CA LYS A 159 9.69 6.94 20.59
C LYS A 159 11.06 6.32 20.25
N GLY A 160 12.01 7.10 19.75
CA GLY A 160 13.34 6.63 19.34
C GLY A 160 13.32 5.78 18.07
N ASP A 161 14.48 5.24 17.70
CA ASP A 161 14.59 4.20 16.68
C ASP A 161 14.21 2.86 17.29
N LEU A 162 13.03 2.34 16.94
CA LEU A 162 12.47 1.12 17.52
C LEU A 162 13.32 -0.12 17.21
N ALA A 163 13.95 -0.19 16.03
CA ALA A 163 14.81 -1.32 15.66
C ALA A 163 16.11 -1.29 16.47
N MET A 164 16.69 -0.10 16.65
CA MET A 164 17.84 0.09 17.55
C MET A 164 17.48 -0.26 19.00
N ASN A 165 16.29 0.13 19.46
CA ASN A 165 15.82 -0.19 20.81
C ASN A 165 15.68 -1.70 21.04
N VAL A 166 15.16 -2.45 20.05
CA VAL A 166 15.10 -3.91 20.10
C VAL A 166 16.49 -4.53 20.17
N LYS A 167 17.43 -4.05 19.33
CA LYS A 167 18.81 -4.53 19.32
C LYS A 167 19.53 -4.27 20.64
N LEU A 168 19.36 -3.07 21.22
CA LEU A 168 19.92 -2.71 22.52
C LEU A 168 19.30 -3.55 23.66
N ALA A 169 17.97 -3.70 23.68
CA ALA A 169 17.29 -4.49 24.68
C ALA A 169 17.67 -5.98 24.62
N ALA A 170 17.88 -6.53 23.42
CA ALA A 170 18.40 -7.88 23.22
C ALA A 170 19.82 -8.02 23.82
N GLY A 171 20.70 -7.05 23.57
CA GLY A 171 22.06 -7.05 24.13
C GLY A 171 22.07 -6.97 25.67
N PHE A 172 21.23 -6.12 26.27
CA PHE A 172 21.10 -6.05 27.72
C PHE A 172 20.55 -7.35 28.33
N LEU A 173 19.56 -7.97 27.70
CA LEU A 173 19.02 -9.25 28.14
C LEU A 173 20.08 -10.36 28.07
N GLU A 174 20.88 -10.41 27.00
CA GLU A 174 21.95 -11.39 26.85
C GLU A 174 23.01 -11.25 27.96
N ILE A 175 23.39 -10.02 28.29
CA ILE A 175 24.34 -9.74 29.38
C ILE A 175 23.74 -10.15 30.74
N ALA A 176 22.47 -9.78 31.01
CA ALA A 176 21.79 -10.15 32.25
C ALA A 176 21.68 -11.67 32.43
N GLN A 177 21.40 -12.40 31.34
CA GLN A 177 21.34 -13.86 31.35
C GLN A 177 22.72 -14.50 31.61
N LYS A 178 23.80 -13.95 31.04
CA LYS A 178 25.18 -14.41 31.33
C LYS A 178 25.56 -14.20 32.79
N LEU A 179 25.21 -13.05 33.37
CA LEU A 179 25.45 -12.76 34.79
C LEU A 179 24.67 -13.71 35.70
N LEU A 180 23.38 -13.94 35.41
CA LEU A 180 22.55 -14.89 36.17
C LEU A 180 23.05 -16.34 36.04
N GLN A 181 23.62 -16.73 34.90
CA GLN A 181 24.23 -18.04 34.75
C GLN A 181 25.46 -18.23 35.64
N ALA A 182 26.22 -17.15 35.89
CA ALA A 182 27.38 -17.16 36.76
C ALA A 182 27.00 -17.24 38.25
N ASP A 183 25.86 -16.67 38.66
CA ASP A 183 25.34 -16.75 40.02
C ASP A 183 23.81 -16.92 40.04
N ARG A 184 23.38 -18.18 40.01
CA ARG A 184 21.99 -18.60 39.75
C ARG A 184 21.02 -18.35 40.91
N HIS A 185 21.52 -18.13 42.11
CA HIS A 185 20.69 -17.93 43.31
C HIS A 185 20.64 -16.46 43.74
N ASN A 186 21.26 -15.58 42.96
CA ASN A 186 21.28 -14.16 43.23
C ASN A 186 19.93 -13.51 42.89
N SER A 187 19.18 -13.13 43.91
CA SER A 187 17.86 -12.52 43.77
C SER A 187 17.89 -11.20 42.97
N LEU A 188 18.98 -10.44 43.05
CA LEU A 188 19.15 -9.19 42.29
C LEU A 188 19.40 -9.45 40.81
N LEU A 189 20.20 -10.47 40.47
CA LEU A 189 20.43 -10.85 39.07
C LEU A 189 19.16 -11.45 38.44
N LEU A 190 18.36 -12.17 39.22
CA LEU A 190 17.07 -12.68 38.77
C LEU A 190 16.09 -11.53 38.48
N GLN A 191 16.05 -10.52 39.35
CA GLN A 191 15.26 -9.31 39.12
C GLN A 191 15.74 -8.52 37.90
N LEU A 192 17.06 -8.36 37.74
CA LEU A 192 17.66 -7.68 36.59
C LEU A 192 17.31 -8.39 35.28
N GLU A 193 17.44 -9.71 35.22
CA GLU A 193 17.06 -10.50 34.03
C GLU A 193 15.59 -10.30 33.68
N ASN A 194 14.71 -10.39 34.69
CA ASN A 194 13.28 -10.22 34.49
C ASN A 194 12.94 -8.81 33.98
N CYS A 195 13.59 -7.78 34.52
CA CYS A 195 13.45 -6.41 34.02
C CYS A 195 13.93 -6.26 32.56
N CYS A 196 15.12 -6.78 32.23
CA CYS A 196 15.64 -6.76 30.86
C CYS A 196 14.72 -7.52 29.89
N ARG A 197 14.15 -8.64 30.33
CA ARG A 197 13.20 -9.45 29.56
C ARG A 197 11.91 -8.70 29.27
N LEU A 198 11.34 -8.03 30.27
CA LEU A 198 10.16 -7.18 30.10
C LEU A 198 10.42 -6.02 29.13
N VAL A 199 11.59 -5.37 29.23
CA VAL A 199 12.00 -4.29 28.32
C VAL A 199 12.15 -4.81 26.88
N TYR A 200 12.78 -5.97 26.68
CA TYR A 200 12.92 -6.60 25.37
C TYR A 200 11.55 -6.98 24.75
N LEU A 201 10.67 -7.60 25.54
CA LEU A 201 9.30 -7.92 25.10
C LEU A 201 8.52 -6.66 24.74
N LYS A 202 8.70 -5.56 25.47
CA LYS A 202 8.04 -4.29 25.15
C LYS A 202 8.59 -3.65 23.87
N ALA A 203 9.90 -3.65 23.70
CA ALA A 203 10.56 -3.11 22.51
C ALA A 203 10.13 -3.87 21.25
N THR A 204 10.14 -5.20 21.30
CA THR A 204 9.70 -6.08 20.18
C THR A 204 8.21 -5.89 19.88
N GLN A 205 7.36 -5.76 20.90
CA GLN A 205 5.94 -5.46 20.69
C GLN A 205 5.73 -4.12 19.97
N LEU A 206 6.48 -3.07 20.34
CA LEU A 206 6.37 -1.75 19.71
C LEU A 206 6.90 -1.76 18.27
N GLU A 207 8.01 -2.44 18.01
CA GLU A 207 8.51 -2.66 16.66
C GLU A 207 7.48 -3.43 15.81
N HIS A 208 6.88 -4.47 16.37
CA HIS A 208 5.84 -5.24 15.71
C HIS A 208 4.60 -4.41 15.35
N VAL A 209 4.14 -3.55 16.27
CA VAL A 209 3.04 -2.61 16.00
C VAL A 209 3.42 -1.63 14.88
N MET A 210 4.64 -1.10 14.90
CA MET A 210 5.14 -0.23 13.83
C MET A 210 5.16 -0.95 12.48
N LEU A 211 5.71 -2.16 12.43
CA LEU A 211 5.79 -2.97 11.23
C LEU A 211 4.39 -3.32 10.70
N ARG A 212 3.46 -3.69 11.59
CA ARG A 212 2.04 -3.93 11.25
C ARG A 212 1.38 -2.69 10.65
N GLN A 213 1.61 -1.51 11.23
CA GLN A 213 1.08 -0.24 10.70
C GLN A 213 1.67 0.09 9.32
N ARG A 214 2.99 -0.04 9.15
CA ARG A 214 3.68 0.16 7.87
C ARG A 214 3.17 -0.81 6.80
N ALA A 215 2.92 -2.06 7.21
CA ALA A 215 2.43 -3.12 6.37
C ALA A 215 0.90 -3.23 6.31
N LYS A 216 0.09 -2.32 6.88
CA LYS A 216 -1.41 -2.34 6.91
C LYS A 216 -2.02 -3.76 6.75
N LEU A 217 -1.67 -4.71 7.63
CA LEU A 217 -2.16 -6.10 7.62
C LEU A 217 -2.97 -6.35 8.90
N GLN A 218 -4.19 -6.88 8.75
CA GLN A 218 -5.01 -7.32 9.90
C GLN A 218 -4.50 -8.64 10.48
N TRP A 219 -3.97 -9.55 9.66
CA TRP A 219 -3.49 -10.87 10.05
C TRP A 219 -1.96 -10.95 9.95
N LEU A 220 -1.29 -10.84 11.09
CA LEU A 220 0.07 -11.31 11.31
C LEU A 220 -0.06 -12.41 12.37
N LYS A 221 -0.16 -13.68 11.95
CA LYS A 221 0.05 -14.80 12.87
C LYS A 221 1.56 -14.96 13.05
N GLY A 222 2.01 -15.09 14.29
CA GLY A 222 3.38 -14.87 14.77
C GLY A 222 4.49 -15.81 14.27
N GLY A 223 4.32 -16.49 13.13
CA GLY A 223 5.35 -17.35 12.53
C GLY A 223 6.05 -16.77 11.30
N ASP A 224 5.52 -15.69 10.70
CA ASP A 224 5.93 -15.26 9.35
C ASP A 224 6.68 -13.91 9.34
N GLN A 225 7.36 -13.59 10.45
CA GLN A 225 7.87 -12.25 10.77
C GLN A 225 9.13 -11.82 9.99
N CYS A 226 9.63 -12.64 9.06
CA CYS A 226 10.79 -12.31 8.20
C CYS A 226 10.68 -12.88 6.78
N SER A 227 9.48 -13.22 6.29
CA SER A 227 9.37 -13.80 4.95
C SER A 227 9.70 -12.78 3.86
N LYS A 228 10.36 -13.21 2.79
CA LYS A 228 10.63 -12.38 1.60
C LYS A 228 9.35 -11.70 1.09
N VAL A 229 8.21 -12.39 1.24
CA VAL A 229 6.86 -11.90 0.91
C VAL A 229 6.47 -10.65 1.71
N PHE A 230 6.79 -10.58 3.01
CA PHE A 230 6.51 -9.41 3.85
C PHE A 230 7.27 -8.17 3.36
N PHE A 231 8.59 -8.29 3.17
CA PHE A 231 9.43 -7.18 2.73
C PHE A 231 9.08 -6.74 1.31
N ARG A 232 8.73 -7.69 0.43
CA ARG A 232 8.20 -7.40 -0.92
C ARG A 232 6.90 -6.62 -0.86
N ARG A 233 5.93 -7.01 -0.04
CA ARG A 233 4.65 -6.27 0.10
C ARG A 233 4.85 -4.86 0.64
N VAL A 234 5.84 -4.67 1.53
CA VAL A 234 6.27 -3.34 1.98
C VAL A 234 6.92 -2.56 0.82
N ALA A 235 7.78 -3.18 0.02
CA ALA A 235 8.41 -2.56 -1.15
C ALA A 235 7.38 -2.16 -2.22
N THR A 236 6.48 -3.07 -2.61
CA THR A 236 5.35 -2.80 -3.52
C THR A 236 4.51 -1.62 -3.03
N ARG A 237 4.24 -1.53 -1.73
CA ARG A 237 3.51 -0.39 -1.18
C ARG A 237 4.32 0.90 -1.15
N ARG A 238 5.64 0.86 -0.95
CA ARG A 238 6.48 2.05 -1.06
C ARG A 238 6.47 2.58 -2.49
N ALA A 239 6.55 1.68 -3.49
CA ALA A 239 6.39 2.05 -4.89
C ALA A 239 5.00 2.64 -5.16
N ASN A 240 3.93 1.97 -4.73
CA ASN A 240 2.54 2.39 -5.00
C ASN A 240 2.05 3.62 -4.20
N LYS A 241 2.73 3.99 -3.10
CA LYS A 241 2.37 5.17 -2.28
C LYS A 241 3.08 6.45 -2.71
N ARG A 242 3.92 6.41 -3.74
CA ARG A 242 4.52 7.62 -4.29
C ARG A 242 3.47 8.42 -5.04
N LEU A 243 3.40 9.71 -4.72
CA LEU A 243 2.54 10.66 -5.40
C LEU A 243 3.23 11.06 -6.69
N PHE A 244 2.72 10.55 -7.81
CA PHE A 244 3.21 10.88 -9.14
C PHE A 244 2.35 11.94 -9.84
N GLN A 245 1.14 12.15 -9.35
CA GLN A 245 0.24 13.19 -9.81
C GLN A 245 -0.63 13.66 -8.65
N ILE A 246 -0.99 14.95 -8.65
CA ILE A 246 -1.96 15.54 -7.73
C ILE A 246 -2.85 16.50 -8.51
N SER A 247 -4.14 16.57 -8.16
CA SER A 247 -5.01 17.64 -8.64
C SER A 247 -4.90 18.83 -7.70
N ASP A 248 -4.62 20.01 -8.25
CA ASP A 248 -4.62 21.26 -7.48
C ASP A 248 -6.06 21.75 -7.19
N SER A 249 -6.15 22.90 -6.52
CA SER A 249 -7.43 23.54 -6.15
C SER A 249 -8.30 23.91 -7.35
N ASP A 250 -7.70 24.07 -8.53
CA ASP A 250 -8.37 24.44 -9.77
C ASP A 250 -8.73 23.20 -10.61
N GLY A 251 -8.44 22.00 -10.09
CA GLY A 251 -8.72 20.72 -10.73
C GLY A 251 -7.70 20.32 -11.80
N LEU A 252 -6.61 21.08 -11.98
CA LEU A 252 -5.56 20.76 -12.93
C LEU A 252 -4.66 19.66 -12.36
N VAL A 253 -4.40 18.64 -13.18
CA VAL A 253 -3.55 17.50 -12.79
C VAL A 253 -2.09 17.88 -13.00
N GLN A 254 -1.35 18.00 -11.89
CA GLN A 254 0.07 18.29 -11.87
C GLN A 254 0.87 16.99 -11.82
N THR A 255 1.85 16.85 -12.71
CA THR A 255 2.77 15.70 -12.79
C THR A 255 4.22 16.07 -12.49
N ASP A 256 4.53 17.36 -12.41
CA ASP A 256 5.86 17.86 -12.06
C ASP A 256 6.13 17.67 -10.55
N PRO A 257 7.22 17.01 -10.14
CA PRO A 257 7.52 16.75 -8.73
C PRO A 257 7.62 18.00 -7.86
N THR A 258 8.13 19.11 -8.39
CA THR A 258 8.28 20.37 -7.64
C THR A 258 6.93 21.00 -7.37
N ILE A 259 6.04 21.00 -8.37
CA ILE A 259 4.68 21.52 -8.27
C ILE A 259 3.83 20.62 -7.37
N ILE A 260 3.95 19.29 -7.50
CA ILE A 260 3.25 18.35 -6.60
C ILE A 260 3.62 18.65 -5.14
N ASN A 261 4.89 18.94 -4.84
CA ASN A 261 5.31 19.27 -3.48
C ASN A 261 4.70 20.56 -2.98
N SER A 262 4.73 21.64 -3.78
CA SER A 262 4.17 22.92 -3.36
C SER A 262 2.67 22.78 -3.10
N VAL A 263 1.92 22.17 -4.01
CA VAL A 263 0.48 21.91 -3.85
C VAL A 263 0.21 21.09 -2.59
N PHE A 264 0.96 20.01 -2.38
CA PHE A 264 0.78 19.15 -1.21
C PHE A 264 1.12 19.86 0.11
N VAL A 265 2.22 20.63 0.14
CA VAL A 265 2.64 21.39 1.33
C VAL A 265 1.64 22.50 1.63
N THR A 266 1.24 23.28 0.63
CA THR A 266 0.21 24.32 0.77
C THR A 266 -1.09 23.73 1.30
N TYR A 267 -1.59 22.65 0.68
CA TYR A 267 -2.81 21.99 1.14
C TYR A 267 -2.75 21.57 2.62
N PHE A 268 -1.67 20.92 3.05
CA PHE A 268 -1.54 20.47 4.44
C PHE A 268 -1.19 21.60 5.42
N GLN A 269 -0.53 22.66 4.97
CA GLN A 269 -0.32 23.88 5.77
C GLN A 269 -1.65 24.58 6.01
N ASP A 270 -2.49 24.72 5.00
CA ASP A 270 -3.83 25.29 5.15
C ASP A 270 -4.73 24.39 6.00
N LEU A 271 -4.67 23.07 5.78
CA LEU A 271 -5.47 22.09 6.51
C LEU A 271 -5.12 22.02 8.00
N LEU A 272 -3.82 22.14 8.35
CA LEU A 272 -3.32 21.97 9.71
C LEU A 272 -3.00 23.29 10.42
N GLY A 273 -2.89 24.40 9.71
CA GLY A 273 -2.39 25.67 10.22
C GLY A 273 -3.06 26.93 9.68
N GLY A 274 -4.00 26.85 8.73
CA GLY A 274 -4.81 27.99 8.32
C GLY A 274 -6.02 28.20 9.24
N ASP A 275 -6.44 29.45 9.44
CA ASP A 275 -7.82 29.74 9.82
C ASP A 275 -8.69 29.15 8.73
N ARG A 276 -9.42 28.08 9.04
CA ARG A 276 -10.38 27.51 8.12
C ARG A 276 -11.23 28.65 7.58
N THR A 277 -11.16 28.90 6.27
CA THR A 277 -12.35 29.39 5.60
C THR A 277 -13.41 28.33 5.90
N GLU A 278 -14.29 28.62 6.86
CA GLU A 278 -15.57 27.97 6.96
C GLU A 278 -16.21 28.18 5.60
N ARG A 279 -16.00 27.23 4.68
CA ARG A 279 -16.92 27.07 3.57
C ARG A 279 -18.21 26.68 4.28
N VAL A 280 -19.06 27.67 4.50
CA VAL A 280 -20.46 27.47 4.85
C VAL A 280 -20.96 26.50 3.80
N LEU A 281 -21.12 25.24 4.21
CA LEU A 281 -21.77 24.23 3.38
C LEU A 281 -23.17 24.77 3.16
N ASP A 282 -23.46 25.21 1.95
CA ASP A 282 -24.84 25.56 1.61
C ASP A 282 -25.65 24.27 1.62
N LEU A 283 -26.33 24.05 2.74
CA LEU A 283 -27.17 22.88 2.99
C LEU A 283 -28.33 22.80 2.00
N HIS A 284 -28.63 23.87 1.23
CA HIS A 284 -29.57 23.79 0.10
C HIS A 284 -29.13 22.78 -0.95
N TYR A 285 -27.82 22.60 -1.16
CA TYR A 285 -27.31 21.63 -2.13
C TYR A 285 -27.55 20.18 -1.69
N LEU A 286 -27.76 19.93 -0.40
CA LEU A 286 -28.03 18.60 0.16
C LEU A 286 -29.54 18.29 0.28
N ARG A 287 -30.42 19.31 0.20
CA ARG A 287 -31.88 19.14 0.29
C ARG A 287 -32.46 18.10 -0.69
N PRO A 288 -32.02 18.01 -1.96
CA PRO A 288 -32.56 17.01 -2.90
C PRO A 288 -32.24 15.57 -2.50
N TRP A 289 -31.19 15.34 -1.69
CA TRP A 289 -30.72 14.02 -1.29
C TRP A 289 -31.10 13.65 0.15
N ALA A 290 -31.51 14.60 0.98
CA ALA A 290 -32.02 14.38 2.32
C ALA A 290 -33.51 14.01 2.27
N ARG A 291 -33.81 12.72 2.10
CA ARG A 291 -35.20 12.22 2.04
C ARG A 291 -36.02 12.44 3.32
N HIS A 292 -35.35 12.58 4.47
CA HIS A 292 -35.96 12.86 5.76
C HIS A 292 -35.17 13.99 6.42
N ILE A 293 -35.80 15.15 6.54
CA ILE A 293 -35.26 16.29 7.27
C ILE A 293 -35.93 16.25 8.63
N LEU A 294 -35.14 16.15 9.70
CA LEU A 294 -35.66 16.17 11.06
C LEU A 294 -36.38 17.49 11.32
N THR A 295 -37.52 17.46 12.00
CA THR A 295 -38.13 18.69 12.50
C THR A 295 -37.27 19.27 13.63
N GLU A 296 -37.44 20.56 13.95
CA GLU A 296 -36.71 21.17 15.08
C GLU A 296 -36.99 20.40 16.38
N GLU A 297 -38.21 19.90 16.56
CA GLU A 297 -38.60 19.12 17.75
C GLU A 297 -37.86 17.78 17.81
N GLU A 298 -37.71 17.08 16.68
CA GLU A 298 -36.95 15.83 16.60
C GLU A 298 -35.45 16.07 16.83
N ALA A 299 -34.90 17.15 16.28
CA ALA A 299 -33.52 17.55 16.52
C ALA A 299 -33.27 17.87 18.01
N TYR A 300 -34.19 18.60 18.65
CA TYR A 300 -34.14 18.87 20.10
C TYR A 300 -34.29 17.59 20.93
N ALA A 301 -35.10 16.63 20.49
CA ALA A 301 -35.25 15.35 21.16
C ALA A 301 -33.95 14.51 21.14
N LEU A 302 -33.13 14.62 20.08
CA LEU A 302 -31.86 13.89 19.94
C LEU A 302 -30.72 14.44 20.82
N ILE A 303 -30.78 15.72 21.20
CA ILE A 303 -29.76 16.37 22.03
C ILE A 303 -30.13 16.47 23.51
N ARG A 304 -31.35 16.03 23.89
CA ARG A 304 -31.78 16.03 25.29
C ARG A 304 -31.02 14.95 26.09
N PRO A 305 -30.78 15.15 27.40
CA PRO A 305 -30.18 14.14 28.26
C PRO A 305 -30.99 12.85 28.26
N VAL A 306 -30.32 11.70 28.11
CA VAL A 306 -30.95 10.37 28.13
C VAL A 306 -31.56 10.11 29.50
N THR A 307 -32.84 9.76 29.53
CA THR A 307 -33.57 9.45 30.77
C THR A 307 -33.62 7.94 31.02
N VAL A 308 -33.91 7.56 32.27
CA VAL A 308 -34.08 6.15 32.67
C VAL A 308 -35.24 5.47 31.92
N ASP A 309 -36.23 6.24 31.49
CA ASP A 309 -37.38 5.73 30.72
C ASP A 309 -37.01 5.43 29.26
N ASP A 310 -36.10 6.22 28.66
CA ASP A 310 -35.56 5.97 27.31
C ASP A 310 -34.78 4.64 27.27
N VAL A 311 -34.03 4.35 28.34
CA VAL A 311 -33.31 3.08 28.50
C VAL A 311 -34.29 1.91 28.58
N LYS A 312 -35.37 2.02 29.37
CA LYS A 312 -36.40 0.97 29.48
C LYS A 312 -37.12 0.68 28.16
N LYS A 313 -37.38 1.70 27.34
CA LYS A 313 -38.04 1.56 26.02
C LYS A 313 -37.15 0.91 24.96
N SER A 314 -35.82 0.95 25.11
CA SER A 314 -34.88 0.29 24.19
C SER A 314 -34.75 -1.23 24.36
N TYR A 315 -35.32 -1.80 25.42
CA TYR A 315 -35.27 -3.24 25.73
C TYR A 315 -36.55 -4.00 25.35
N VAL A 316 -37.45 -3.39 24.57
CA VAL A 316 -38.63 -4.04 23.96
C VAL A 316 -38.40 -4.18 22.47
#